data_AF-A0A7W9BLQ8-F1
#
_entry.id   AF-A0A7W9BLQ8-F1
#
_cell.length_a   1.000
_cell.length_b   1.000
_cell.length_c   1.000
_cell.angle_alpha   90.00
_cell.angle_beta   90.00
_cell.angle_gamma   90.00
#
_symmetry.space_group_name_H-M   'P 1'
#
loop_
_entity.id
_entity.type
_entity.pdbx_description
1 polymer ?
#
loop_
_entity_poly.entity_id
_entity_poly.type
_entity_poly.pdbx_seq_one_letter_code
_entity_poly.pdbx_strand_id
1 'polypeptide(L)' 'MSVAQAAKDLDVHATVLRRWVREFGSNGPNAFPGNGQLKPDDEELRSLRREVAKLKAERDILKKAAAR' A
#
# COMPACT_ATOMS: atom_id res chain seq x y z
N MET A 1 -16.59 -2.83 26.13
CA MET A 1 -15.12 -3.00 26.19
C MET A 1 -14.47 -1.69 25.81
N SER A 2 -13.54 -1.16 26.61
CA SER A 2 -12.82 0.08 26.26
C SER A 2 -11.59 -0.22 25.41
N VAL A 3 -11.15 0.74 24.61
CA VAL A 3 -9.92 0.61 23.80
C VAL A 3 -8.69 0.38 24.69
N ALA A 4 -8.65 0.98 25.88
CA ALA A 4 -7.56 0.79 26.83
C ALA A 4 -7.53 -0.62 27.42
N GLN A 5 -8.69 -1.23 27.67
CA GLN A 5 -8.77 -2.61 28.14
C GLN A 5 -8.34 -3.58 27.03
N ALA A 6 -8.89 -3.40 25.84
CA ALA A 6 -8.53 -4.22 24.67
C ALA A 6 -7.04 -4.16 24.34
N ALA A 7 -6.42 -2.98 24.45
CA ALA A 7 -4.99 -2.80 24.21
C ALA A 7 -4.12 -3.57 25.22
N LYS A 8 -4.53 -3.59 26.50
CA LYS A 8 -3.85 -4.37 27.55
C LYS A 8 -4.01 -5.87 27.32
N ASP A 9 -5.21 -6.32 26.98
CA ASP A 9 -5.49 -7.75 26.74
C ASP A 9 -4.69 -8.29 25.53
N LEU A 10 -4.41 -7.42 24.56
CA LEU A 10 -3.64 -7.72 23.34
C LEU A 10 -2.13 -7.42 23.46
N ASP A 11 -1.66 -6.91 24.61
CA ASP A 11 -0.29 -6.45 24.84
C ASP A 11 0.23 -5.47 23.76
N VAL A 12 -0.61 -4.52 23.35
CA VAL A 12 -0.27 -3.48 22.37
C VAL A 12 -0.52 -2.10 22.93
N HIS A 13 0.19 -1.09 22.42
CA HIS A 13 -0.07 0.29 22.80
C HIS A 13 -1.45 0.74 22.30
N ALA A 14 -2.24 1.43 23.13
CA ALA A 14 -3.59 1.89 22.77
C ALA A 14 -3.64 2.79 21.51
N THR A 15 -2.54 3.47 21.20
CA THR A 15 -2.39 4.25 19.95
C THR A 15 -2.36 3.36 18.71
N VAL A 16 -1.70 2.20 18.78
CA VAL A 16 -1.65 1.21 17.69
C VAL A 16 -3.04 0.62 17.48
N LEU A 17 -3.72 0.22 18.56
CA LEU A 17 -5.07 -0.32 18.47
C LEU A 17 -6.06 0.70 17.88
N ARG A 18 -5.98 1.99 18.26
CA ARG A 18 -6.80 3.05 17.65
C ARG A 18 -6.54 3.22 16.16
N ARG A 19 -5.27 3.16 15.76
CA ARG A 19 -4.87 3.23 14.35
C ARG A 19 -5.49 2.07 13.58
N TRP A 20 -5.38 0.85 14.08
CA TRP A 20 -5.96 -0.34 13.47
C TRP A 20 -7.47 -0.29 13.35
N VAL A 21 -8.19 0.17 14.39
CA VAL A 21 -9.64 0.37 14.33
C VAL A 21 -10.02 1.37 13.22
N ARG A 22 -9.27 2.47 13.10
CA ARG A 22 -9.48 3.46 12.03
C ARG A 22 -9.18 2.87 10.65
N GLU A 23 -8.05 2.20 10.49
CA GLU A 23 -7.63 1.59 9.22
C GLU A 23 -8.62 0.50 8.78
N PHE A 24 -9.14 -0.30 9.72
CA PHE A 24 -10.20 -1.27 9.49
C PHE A 24 -11.52 -0.62 9.07
N GLY A 25 -11.91 0.50 9.70
CA GLY A 25 -13.10 1.25 9.29
C GLY A 25 -13.03 1.77 7.84
N SER A 26 -11.83 2.16 7.38
CA SER A 26 -11.64 2.67 6.01
C SER A 26 -11.38 1.59 4.96
N ASN A 27 -10.70 0.49 5.33
CA ASN A 27 -10.20 -0.49 4.36
C ASN A 27 -10.76 -1.91 4.58
N GLY A 28 -11.63 -2.10 5.59
CA GLY A 28 -12.22 -3.39 5.92
C GLY A 28 -11.16 -4.48 6.16
N PRO A 29 -11.39 -5.71 5.66
CA PRO A 29 -10.42 -6.81 5.78
C PRO A 29 -9.04 -6.52 5.19
N ASN A 30 -8.94 -5.58 4.24
CA ASN A 30 -7.69 -5.17 3.60
C ASN A 30 -6.89 -4.16 4.44
N ALA A 31 -7.30 -3.87 5.67
CA ALA A 31 -6.58 -2.99 6.58
C ALA A 31 -5.32 -3.63 7.17
N PHE A 32 -5.22 -4.96 7.15
CA PHE A 32 -4.11 -5.72 7.72
C PHE A 32 -3.42 -6.59 6.67
N PRO A 33 -2.91 -6.03 5.56
CA PRO A 33 -1.97 -6.78 4.76
C PRO A 33 -0.72 -6.95 5.64
N GLY A 34 -0.32 -8.19 5.95
CA GLY A 34 0.76 -8.47 6.91
C GLY A 34 2.07 -7.73 6.57
N ASN A 35 3.06 -7.77 7.47
CA ASN A 35 4.35 -7.07 7.26
C ASN A 35 4.92 -7.34 5.85
N GLY A 36 4.84 -6.35 4.97
CA GLY A 36 5.36 -6.40 3.60
C GLY A 36 4.35 -6.63 2.48
N GLN A 37 3.08 -6.92 2.78
CA GLN A 37 2.02 -6.97 1.77
C GLN A 37 1.44 -5.57 1.55
N LEU A 38 1.37 -5.17 0.27
CA LEU A 38 0.68 -3.96 -0.14
C LEU A 38 -0.81 -4.27 -0.27
N LYS A 39 -1.65 -3.25 -0.15
CA LYS A 39 -3.05 -3.42 -0.54
C LYS A 39 -3.11 -3.80 -2.03
N PRO A 40 -4.15 -4.53 -2.48
CA PRO A 40 -4.31 -4.86 -3.90
C PRO A 40 -4.18 -3.62 -4.81
N ASP A 41 -4.81 -2.51 -4.43
CA ASP A 41 -4.74 -1.24 -5.16
C ASP A 41 -3.31 -0.66 -5.22
N ASP A 42 -2.52 -0.82 -4.16
CA ASP A 42 -1.13 -0.37 -4.09
C ASP A 42 -0.20 -1.26 -4.94
N GLU A 43 -0.53 -2.54 -5.07
CA GLU A 43 0.18 -3.49 -5.93
C GLU A 43 -0.10 -3.23 -7.41
N GLU A 44 -1.36 -2.99 -7.77
CA GLU A 44 -1.75 -2.55 -9.11
C GLU A 44 -1.07 -1.23 -9.48
N LEU A 45 -1.09 -0.24 -8.58
CA LEU A 45 -0.41 1.03 -8.78
C LEU A 45 1.10 0.85 -8.99
N ARG A 46 1.73 -0.08 -8.28
CA ARG A 46 3.15 -0.39 -8.44
C ARG A 46 3.42 -1.05 -9.80
N SER A 47 2.58 -1.98 -10.23
CA SER A 47 2.68 -2.62 -11.54
C SER A 47 2.56 -1.59 -12.67
N LEU A 48 1.54 -0.74 -12.62
CA LEU A 48 1.31 0.34 -13.57
C LEU A 48 2.50 1.31 -13.63
N ARG A 49 3.08 1.69 -12.48
CA ARG A 49 4.27 2.55 -12.44
C ARG A 49 5.48 1.92 -13.15
N ARG A 50 5.66 0.60 -13.03
CA ARG A 50 6.74 -0.13 -13.72
C ARG A 50 6.49 -0.18 -15.23
N GLU A 51 5.26 -0.45 -15.64
CA GLU A 51 4.89 -0.48 -17.06
C GLU A 51 5.07 0.88 -17.72
N VAL A 52 4.59 1.95 -17.08
CA VAL A 52 4.78 3.33 -17.55
C VAL A 52 6.27 3.67 -17.68
N ALA A 53 7.11 3.24 -16.73
CA ALA A 53 8.54 3.48 -16.80
C ALA A 53 9.18 2.77 -18.00
N LYS A 54 8.82 1.49 -18.23
CA LYS A 54 9.27 0.70 -19.38
C LYS A 54 8.86 1.35 -20.71
N LEU A 55 7.57 1.67 -20.86
CA LEU A 55 7.03 2.28 -22.07
C LEU A 55 7.67 3.65 -22.36
N LYS A 56 7.91 4.46 -21.32
CA LYS A 56 8.61 5.74 -21.48
C LYS A 56 10.02 5.56 -22.02
N ALA A 57 10.75 4.57 -21.52
CA ALA A 57 12.11 4.25 -21.96
C ALA A 57 12.13 3.75 -23.41
N GLU A 58 11.24 2.81 -23.77
CA GLU A 58 11.10 2.31 -25.15
C GLU A 58 10.80 3.46 -26.12
N ARG A 59 9.83 4.31 -25.78
CA ARG A 59 9.48 5.49 -26.56
C ARG A 59 10.64 6.48 -26.69
N ASP A 60 11.47 6.65 -25.66
CA ASP A 60 12.66 7.52 -25.74
C ASP A 60 13.74 6.94 -26.66
N ILE A 61 13.94 5.62 -26.65
CA ILE A 61 14.85 4.94 -27.57
C ILE A 61 14.38 5.12 -29.01
N LEU A 62 13.10 4.88 -29.28
CA LEU A 62 12.52 5.03 -30.61
C LEU A 62 12.61 6.48 -31.12
N LYS A 63 12.31 7.47 -30.27
CA LYS A 63 12.46 8.89 -30.61
C LYS A 63 13.90 9.25 -30.94
N LYS A 64 14.88 8.76 -30.17
CA LYS A 64 16.31 8.99 -30.44
C LYS A 64 16.76 8.34 -31.74
N ALA A 65 16.23 7.17 -32.07
CA ALA A 65 16.55 6.48 -33.32
C ALA A 65 15.95 7.19 -34.55
N ALA A 66 14.71 7.66 -34.47
CA ALA A 66 14.04 8.39 -35.56
C ALA A 66 14.62 9.79 -35.81
N ALA A 67 15.37 10.35 -34.85
CA ALA A 67 16.05 11.62 -34.99
C ALA A 67 17.49 11.50 -35.52
N ARG A 68 17.96 10.27 -35.80
CA ARG A 68 19.20 9.98 -36.54
C ARG A 68 18.88 9.74 -38.00
#